data_AF-A0A0C2SNL9-F1
#
_entry.id   AF-A0A0C2SNL9-F1
#
_cell.length_a   1.000
_cell.length_b   1.000
_cell.length_c   1.000
_cell.angle_alpha   90.00
_cell.angle_beta   90.00
_cell.angle_gamma   90.00
#
_symmetry.space_group_name_H-M   'P 1'
#
loop_
_entity.id
_entity.type
_entity.pdbx_description
1 polymer ?
#
loop_
_entity_poly.entity_id
_entity_poly.type
_entity_poly.pdbx_seq_one_letter_code
_entity_poly.pdbx_strand_id
1 'polypeptide(L)'
;MSTTIELYCWVLGEESGHIFPVKIASTESVGALKKAIKDKKQPQFDHIPANTLILWNVSIHFDSNLERNLENLDLDGVPPLLPWLKLSSVFSNKLTDDRLQVDIVVKAPIEPRHIHLNCLVFGESPDYIFPVEIALTKTVGNLKEAIKDKMKYTFQHVDAGNLALWKISFPVTGSLQEDLSKHDFVDEELLSPVEELSDVFSEPHVQKHLHIVVKPPPVGECG
;
A
#
# COMPACT_ATOMS: atom_id res chain seq x y z
N MET A 1 4.82 5.01 -40.49
CA MET A 1 3.48 4.80 -39.92
C MET A 1 3.67 3.92 -38.69
N SER A 2 3.45 4.43 -37.48
CA SER A 2 3.48 3.58 -36.27
C SER A 2 2.10 2.93 -36.09
N THR A 3 2.04 1.60 -36.18
CA THR A 3 0.79 0.87 -35.91
C THR A 3 0.53 0.93 -34.41
N THR A 4 -0.65 1.40 -34.01
CA THR A 4 -1.08 1.38 -32.60
C THR A 4 -1.76 0.05 -32.31
N ILE A 5 -1.41 -0.57 -31.19
CA ILE A 5 -2.05 -1.78 -30.68
C ILE A 5 -2.86 -1.45 -29.43
N GLU A 6 -3.95 -2.17 -29.24
CA GLU A 6 -4.75 -2.16 -28.01
C GLU A 6 -4.54 -3.49 -27.29
N LEU A 7 -4.02 -3.42 -26.05
CA LEU A 7 -3.74 -4.57 -25.21
C LEU A 7 -4.67 -4.54 -24.00
N TYR A 8 -5.34 -5.65 -23.72
CA TYR A 8 -6.15 -5.78 -22.52
C TYR A 8 -5.30 -6.33 -21.38
N CYS A 9 -5.23 -5.54 -20.32
CA CYS A 9 -4.41 -5.79 -19.15
C CYS A 9 -5.29 -6.19 -17.97
N TRP A 10 -4.81 -7.14 -17.17
CA TRP A 10 -5.41 -7.54 -15.90
C TRP A 10 -4.35 -7.47 -14.80
N VAL A 11 -4.69 -6.93 -13.62
CA VAL A 11 -3.79 -6.94 -12.47
C VAL A 11 -4.00 -8.23 -11.70
N LEU A 12 -2.93 -8.98 -11.47
CA LEU A 12 -2.96 -10.26 -10.78
C LEU A 12 -3.63 -10.12 -9.41
N GLY A 13 -4.74 -10.85 -9.23
CA GLY A 13 -5.54 -10.85 -8.00
C GLY A 13 -6.73 -9.88 -7.98
N GLU A 14 -6.95 -9.07 -9.02
CA GLU A 14 -8.18 -8.29 -9.16
C GLU A 14 -9.32 -9.12 -9.79
N GLU A 15 -10.57 -8.70 -9.62
CA GLU A 15 -11.70 -9.35 -10.29
C GLU A 15 -11.66 -9.12 -11.82
N SER A 16 -12.27 -10.02 -12.59
CA SER A 16 -12.30 -9.97 -14.06
C SER A 16 -12.91 -8.65 -14.60
N GLY A 17 -13.84 -8.04 -13.84
CA GLY A 17 -14.44 -6.74 -14.17
C GLY A 17 -13.45 -5.57 -14.18
N HIS A 18 -12.25 -5.74 -13.62
CA HIS A 18 -11.20 -4.71 -13.61
C HIS A 18 -10.22 -4.80 -14.79
N ILE A 19 -10.45 -5.70 -15.76
CA ILE A 19 -9.68 -5.73 -17.01
C ILE A 19 -9.81 -4.39 -17.74
N PHE A 20 -8.69 -3.86 -18.25
CA PHE A 20 -8.65 -2.53 -18.86
C PHE A 20 -7.80 -2.49 -20.13
N PRO A 21 -8.20 -1.71 -21.15
CA PRO A 21 -7.41 -1.56 -22.36
C PRO A 21 -6.30 -0.50 -22.22
N VAL A 22 -5.16 -0.77 -22.85
CA VAL A 22 -4.04 0.17 -23.04
C VAL A 22 -3.73 0.28 -24.53
N LYS A 23 -3.83 1.50 -25.07
CA LYS A 23 -3.43 1.81 -26.46
C LYS A 23 -2.00 2.33 -26.48
N ILE A 24 -1.15 1.71 -27.28
CA ILE A 24 0.28 2.06 -27.37
C ILE A 24 0.82 1.76 -28.77
N ALA A 25 1.79 2.53 -29.25
CA ALA A 25 2.42 2.24 -30.53
C ALA A 25 3.23 0.94 -30.47
N SER A 26 3.05 0.04 -31.45
CA SER A 26 3.75 -1.25 -31.53
C SER A 26 5.28 -1.12 -31.63
N THR A 27 5.79 0.05 -32.02
CA THR A 27 7.23 0.35 -32.05
C THR A 27 7.83 0.63 -30.66
N GLU A 28 6.98 0.89 -29.66
CA GLU A 28 7.39 1.15 -28.28
C GLU A 28 7.92 -0.11 -27.59
N SER A 29 8.58 0.10 -26.45
CA SER A 29 9.12 -0.97 -25.62
C SER A 29 8.13 -1.47 -24.56
N VAL A 30 8.38 -2.65 -24.00
CA VAL A 30 7.71 -3.13 -22.79
C VAL A 30 7.87 -2.15 -21.63
N GLY A 31 9.00 -1.47 -21.50
CA GLY A 31 9.20 -0.41 -20.50
C GLY A 31 8.24 0.77 -20.67
N ALA A 32 7.97 1.18 -21.91
CA ALA A 32 6.95 2.19 -22.20
C ALA A 32 5.52 1.66 -21.91
N LEU A 33 5.25 0.38 -22.17
CA LEU A 33 3.98 -0.26 -21.78
C LEU A 33 3.80 -0.25 -20.26
N LYS A 34 4.83 -0.58 -19.47
CA LYS A 34 4.77 -0.49 -18.00
C LYS A 34 4.39 0.93 -17.54
N LYS A 35 4.97 1.96 -18.15
CA LYS A 35 4.63 3.36 -17.86
C LYS A 35 3.16 3.66 -18.22
N ALA A 36 2.71 3.25 -19.39
CA ALA A 36 1.32 3.46 -19.82
C ALA A 36 0.31 2.75 -18.90
N ILE A 37 0.63 1.54 -18.42
CA ILE A 37 -0.18 0.81 -17.43
C ILE A 37 -0.23 1.57 -16.10
N LYS A 38 0.92 2.05 -15.59
CA LYS A 38 1.00 2.88 -14.39
C LYS A 38 0.08 4.11 -14.52
N ASP A 39 0.24 4.86 -15.59
CA ASP A 39 -0.53 6.10 -15.83
C ASP A 39 -2.04 5.81 -15.97
N LYS A 40 -2.41 4.64 -16.50
CA LYS A 40 -3.81 4.21 -16.64
C LYS A 40 -4.45 3.80 -15.31
N LYS A 41 -3.64 3.30 -14.36
CA LYS A 41 -4.08 2.81 -13.05
C LYS A 41 -3.93 3.85 -11.92
N GLN A 42 -3.85 5.13 -12.24
CA GLN A 42 -3.90 6.17 -11.20
C GLN A 42 -5.30 6.21 -10.54
N PRO A 43 -5.39 6.49 -9.23
CA PRO A 43 -4.28 6.73 -8.30
C PRO A 43 -3.65 5.43 -7.72
N GLN A 44 -4.21 4.26 -8.03
CA GLN A 44 -3.81 2.96 -7.47
C GLN A 44 -2.31 2.69 -7.60
N PHE A 45 -1.67 3.09 -8.71
CA PHE A 45 -0.25 2.87 -8.97
C PHE A 45 0.63 4.11 -8.80
N ASP A 46 0.15 5.21 -8.20
CA ASP A 46 0.92 6.47 -8.08
C ASP A 46 2.27 6.27 -7.38
N HIS A 47 2.24 5.53 -6.27
CA HIS A 47 3.40 5.21 -5.44
C HIS A 47 4.25 4.05 -5.98
N ILE A 48 3.87 3.45 -7.10
CA ILE A 48 4.57 2.31 -7.68
C ILE A 48 5.46 2.81 -8.83
N PRO A 49 6.79 2.64 -8.77
CA PRO A 49 7.64 2.94 -9.92
C PRO A 49 7.28 2.05 -11.11
N ALA A 50 7.10 2.60 -12.32
CA ALA A 50 6.65 1.79 -13.45
C ALA A 50 7.59 0.61 -13.77
N ASN A 51 8.90 0.77 -13.53
CA ASN A 51 9.90 -0.27 -13.78
C ASN A 51 9.78 -1.50 -12.85
N THR A 52 9.11 -1.38 -11.70
CA THR A 52 8.91 -2.50 -10.76
C THR A 52 7.70 -3.37 -11.11
N LEU A 53 6.82 -2.91 -12.01
CA LEU A 53 5.73 -3.74 -12.53
C LEU A 53 6.30 -4.96 -13.28
N ILE A 54 5.78 -6.14 -12.98
CA ILE A 54 6.12 -7.38 -13.71
C ILE A 54 4.98 -7.66 -14.69
N LEU A 55 5.32 -7.88 -15.95
CA LEU A 55 4.35 -8.13 -17.02
C LEU A 55 4.57 -9.52 -17.61
N TRP A 56 3.50 -10.26 -17.86
CA TRP A 56 3.53 -11.50 -18.66
C TRP A 56 2.65 -11.32 -19.89
N ASN A 57 3.11 -11.88 -21.01
CA ASN A 57 2.27 -12.05 -22.20
C ASN A 57 1.46 -13.33 -22.03
N VAL A 58 0.13 -13.20 -22.05
CA VAL A 58 -0.82 -14.31 -21.92
C VAL A 58 -1.84 -14.25 -23.05
N SER A 59 -2.67 -15.29 -23.17
CA SER A 59 -3.80 -15.30 -24.10
C SER A 59 -4.97 -15.99 -23.43
N ILE A 60 -5.79 -15.20 -22.72
CA ILE A 60 -6.96 -15.69 -21.97
C ILE A 60 -8.21 -15.08 -22.59
N HIS A 61 -9.02 -15.90 -23.26
CA HIS A 61 -10.18 -15.41 -24.01
C HIS A 61 -11.29 -14.85 -23.12
N PHE A 62 -12.00 -13.84 -23.62
CA PHE A 62 -13.21 -13.31 -22.97
C PHE A 62 -14.41 -14.22 -23.27
N ASP A 63 -14.38 -15.43 -22.73
CA ASP A 63 -15.46 -16.39 -22.80
C ASP A 63 -16.01 -16.74 -21.41
N SER A 64 -16.92 -17.72 -21.34
CA SER A 64 -17.55 -18.16 -20.08
C SER A 64 -16.57 -18.76 -19.07
N ASN A 65 -15.32 -19.05 -19.46
CA ASN A 65 -14.29 -19.59 -18.59
C ASN A 65 -13.29 -18.53 -18.10
N LEU A 66 -13.46 -17.25 -18.47
CA LEU A 66 -12.53 -16.17 -18.13
C LEU A 66 -12.17 -16.14 -16.64
N GLU A 67 -13.16 -16.07 -15.76
CA GLU A 67 -12.95 -16.01 -14.30
C GLU A 67 -12.13 -17.19 -13.79
N ARG A 68 -12.56 -18.42 -14.14
CA ARG A 68 -11.86 -19.64 -13.77
C ARG A 68 -10.41 -19.63 -14.28
N ASN A 69 -10.17 -19.15 -15.50
CA ASN A 69 -8.83 -19.12 -16.07
C ASN A 69 -7.91 -18.11 -15.36
N LEU A 70 -8.46 -16.99 -14.89
CA LEU A 70 -7.72 -16.00 -14.11
C LEU A 70 -7.40 -16.51 -12.70
N GLU A 71 -8.36 -17.15 -12.03
CA GLU A 71 -8.19 -17.72 -10.69
C GLU A 71 -7.15 -18.85 -10.65
N ASN A 72 -7.13 -19.68 -11.69
CA ASN A 72 -6.19 -20.81 -11.81
C ASN A 72 -4.92 -20.46 -12.58
N LEU A 73 -4.66 -19.17 -12.81
CA LEU A 73 -3.49 -18.74 -13.57
C LEU A 73 -2.22 -19.00 -12.77
N ASP A 74 -1.43 -19.97 -13.22
CA ASP A 74 -0.09 -20.24 -12.70
C ASP A 74 0.96 -19.58 -13.62
N LEU A 75 1.76 -18.70 -13.03
CA LEU A 75 2.87 -18.00 -13.69
C LEU A 75 4.23 -18.46 -13.18
N ASP A 76 4.27 -19.49 -12.33
CA ASP A 76 5.52 -20.02 -11.80
C ASP A 76 6.35 -20.65 -12.92
N GLY A 77 7.61 -20.23 -12.99
CA GLY A 77 8.52 -20.63 -14.06
C GLY A 77 8.26 -19.96 -15.42
N VAL A 78 7.19 -19.16 -15.57
CA VAL A 78 6.95 -18.39 -16.79
C VAL A 78 7.78 -17.10 -16.76
N PRO A 79 8.73 -16.91 -17.68
CA PRO A 79 9.58 -15.72 -17.67
C PRO A 79 8.77 -14.46 -17.98
N PRO A 80 8.92 -13.38 -17.19
CA PRO A 80 8.24 -12.12 -17.46
C PRO A 80 8.85 -11.40 -18.67
N LEU A 81 8.09 -10.46 -19.23
CA LEU A 81 8.52 -9.63 -20.35
C LEU A 81 9.67 -8.70 -19.94
N LEU A 82 10.73 -8.75 -20.74
CA LEU A 82 11.91 -7.92 -20.53
C LEU A 82 11.64 -6.47 -20.98
N PRO A 83 12.04 -5.44 -20.21
CA PRO A 83 11.68 -4.04 -20.48
C PRO A 83 12.11 -3.50 -21.84
N TRP A 84 13.20 -4.00 -22.42
CA TRP A 84 13.76 -3.53 -23.68
C TRP A 84 13.15 -4.17 -24.93
N LEU A 85 12.29 -5.18 -24.78
CA LEU A 85 11.63 -5.81 -25.92
C LEU A 85 10.66 -4.83 -26.59
N LYS A 86 10.63 -4.83 -27.93
CA LYS A 86 9.65 -4.06 -28.70
C LYS A 86 8.30 -4.77 -28.70
N LEU A 87 7.21 -4.03 -28.55
CA LEU A 87 5.87 -4.60 -28.52
C LEU A 87 5.52 -5.33 -29.81
N SER A 88 5.95 -4.83 -30.98
CA SER A 88 5.76 -5.50 -32.26
C SER A 88 6.38 -6.90 -32.32
N SER A 89 7.45 -7.16 -31.56
CA SER A 89 8.09 -8.48 -31.47
C SER A 89 7.39 -9.42 -30.49
N VAL A 90 6.73 -8.88 -29.46
CA VAL A 90 6.03 -9.68 -28.44
C VAL A 90 4.61 -10.01 -28.89
N PHE A 91 3.94 -9.07 -29.56
CA PHE A 91 2.52 -9.14 -29.94
C PHE A 91 2.32 -9.24 -31.46
N SER A 92 3.24 -9.91 -32.16
CA SER A 92 3.14 -10.04 -33.63
C SER A 92 1.83 -10.68 -34.08
N ASN A 93 1.32 -11.66 -33.30
CA ASN A 93 0.06 -12.35 -33.60
C ASN A 93 -1.18 -11.46 -33.38
N LYS A 94 -1.15 -10.58 -32.38
CA LYS A 94 -2.22 -9.62 -32.06
C LYS A 94 -2.46 -8.62 -33.20
N LEU A 95 -1.42 -8.30 -33.97
CA LEU A 95 -1.54 -7.42 -35.13
C LEU A 95 -2.39 -8.01 -36.26
N THR A 96 -2.64 -9.33 -36.22
CA THR A 96 -3.39 -10.08 -37.24
C THR A 96 -4.67 -10.73 -36.71
N ASP A 97 -4.89 -10.70 -35.39
CA ASP A 97 -6.00 -11.36 -34.69
C ASP A 97 -6.82 -10.34 -33.91
N ASP A 98 -8.12 -10.24 -34.23
CA ASP A 98 -9.07 -9.30 -33.64
C ASP A 98 -9.80 -9.86 -32.41
N ARG A 99 -9.43 -11.05 -31.94
CA ARG A 99 -10.05 -11.68 -30.77
C ARG A 99 -9.80 -10.88 -29.49
N LEU A 100 -10.90 -10.71 -28.75
CA LEU A 100 -10.88 -10.12 -27.42
C LEU A 100 -10.40 -11.16 -26.38
N GLN A 101 -9.31 -10.82 -25.71
CA GLN A 101 -8.63 -11.67 -24.74
C GLN A 101 -7.80 -10.78 -23.80
N VAL A 102 -7.46 -11.28 -22.61
CA VAL A 102 -6.37 -10.72 -21.80
C VAL A 102 -5.06 -11.00 -22.51
N ASP A 103 -4.29 -9.95 -22.75
CA ASP A 103 -2.96 -10.01 -23.38
C ASP A 103 -1.83 -9.89 -22.37
N ILE A 104 -2.08 -9.13 -21.29
CA ILE A 104 -1.09 -8.80 -20.29
C ILE A 104 -1.64 -9.12 -18.91
N VAL A 105 -0.90 -9.93 -18.15
CA VAL A 105 -1.04 -9.96 -16.69
C VAL A 105 0.00 -9.03 -16.07
N VAL A 106 -0.45 -8.17 -15.17
CA VAL A 106 0.35 -7.19 -14.43
C VAL A 106 0.45 -7.64 -12.98
N LYS A 107 1.65 -7.94 -12.51
CA LYS A 107 1.91 -8.04 -11.06
C LYS A 107 2.59 -6.75 -10.63
N ALA A 108 1.86 -5.95 -9.86
CA ALA A 108 2.48 -4.87 -9.10
C ALA A 108 3.29 -5.47 -7.95
N PRO A 109 4.44 -4.88 -7.57
CA PRO A 109 5.07 -5.22 -6.30
C PRO A 109 4.05 -4.94 -5.19
N ILE A 110 4.01 -5.83 -4.20
CA ILE A 110 3.34 -5.54 -2.93
C ILE A 110 4.28 -4.60 -2.18
N GLU A 111 4.33 -3.33 -2.61
CA GLU A 111 4.91 -2.30 -1.77
C GLU A 111 3.94 -2.12 -0.61
N PRO A 112 4.39 -2.34 0.64
CA PRO A 112 3.51 -2.16 1.77
C PRO A 112 3.10 -0.69 1.78
N ARG A 113 1.79 -0.44 1.70
CA ARG A 113 1.26 0.92 1.82
C ARG A 113 1.72 1.46 3.18
N HIS A 114 2.40 2.60 3.20
CA HIS A 114 2.83 3.24 4.44
C HIS A 114 1.75 4.22 4.92
N ILE A 115 1.67 4.39 6.22
CA ILE A 115 0.82 5.37 6.91
C ILE A 115 1.71 6.33 7.70
N HIS A 116 1.34 7.61 7.71
CA HIS A 116 1.98 8.65 8.53
C HIS A 116 1.13 8.93 9.77
N LEU A 117 1.61 8.51 10.93
CA LEU A 117 0.95 8.69 12.21
C LEU A 117 1.60 9.84 12.97
N ASN A 118 0.86 10.92 13.15
CA ASN A 118 1.13 11.91 14.20
C ASN A 118 0.89 11.28 15.57
N CYS A 119 1.93 11.25 16.39
CA CYS A 119 1.96 10.68 17.73
C CYS A 119 2.24 11.76 18.77
N LEU A 120 1.70 11.60 19.98
CA LEU A 120 1.97 12.46 21.13
C LEU A 120 2.18 11.62 22.38
N VAL A 121 3.15 11.98 23.21
CA VAL A 121 3.33 11.35 24.53
C VAL A 121 2.28 11.91 25.49
N PHE A 122 1.60 11.03 26.23
CA PHE A 122 0.57 11.40 27.17
C PHE A 122 1.09 12.40 28.21
N GLY A 123 0.38 13.53 28.33
CA GLY A 123 0.75 14.63 29.24
C GLY A 123 1.67 15.70 28.64
N GLU A 124 2.23 15.49 27.45
CA GLU A 124 3.05 16.50 26.76
C GLU A 124 2.21 17.57 26.05
N SER A 125 2.84 18.72 25.77
CA SER A 125 2.24 19.77 24.95
C SER A 125 1.99 19.27 23.51
N PRO A 126 0.88 19.67 22.86
CA PRO A 126 0.67 19.45 21.42
C PRO A 126 1.82 19.91 20.51
N ASP A 127 2.67 20.85 20.97
CA ASP A 127 3.86 21.29 20.23
C ASP A 127 4.91 20.16 20.06
N TYR A 128 4.84 19.10 20.86
CA TYR A 128 5.72 17.94 20.80
C TYR A 128 5.16 16.77 19.98
N ILE A 129 4.10 17.00 19.18
CA ILE A 129 3.63 15.99 18.23
C ILE A 129 4.75 15.62 17.26
N PHE A 130 4.97 14.31 17.08
CA PHE A 130 6.00 13.79 16.20
C PHE A 130 5.42 12.78 15.20
N PRO A 131 5.92 12.77 13.95
CA PRO A 131 5.45 11.83 12.94
C PRO A 131 6.23 10.51 12.98
N VAL A 132 5.49 9.40 12.82
CA VAL A 132 6.00 8.06 12.55
C VAL A 132 5.46 7.59 11.22
N GLU A 133 6.35 7.13 10.33
CA GLU A 133 5.98 6.46 9.08
C GLU A 133 6.18 4.97 9.24
N ILE A 134 5.17 4.17 8.91
CA ILE A 134 5.20 2.72 9.07
C ILE A 134 4.31 2.04 8.03
N ALA A 135 4.71 0.85 7.58
CA ALA A 135 3.91 0.02 6.69
C ALA A 135 2.61 -0.47 7.36
N LEU A 136 1.47 -0.37 6.67
CA LEU A 136 0.17 -0.85 7.14
C LEU A 136 0.13 -2.37 7.38
N THR A 137 1.02 -3.13 6.73
CA THR A 137 1.18 -4.58 6.97
C THR A 137 1.96 -4.91 8.25
N LYS A 138 2.43 -3.90 8.98
CA LYS A 138 3.10 -4.09 10.27
C LYS A 138 2.07 -4.14 11.39
N THR A 139 2.48 -4.70 12.52
CA THR A 139 1.64 -4.78 13.71
C THR A 139 1.75 -3.54 14.58
N VAL A 140 0.82 -3.37 15.51
CA VAL A 140 0.92 -2.39 16.60
C VAL A 140 2.20 -2.59 17.42
N GLY A 141 2.65 -3.84 17.63
CA GLY A 141 3.94 -4.11 18.27
C GLY A 141 5.13 -3.49 17.51
N ASN A 142 5.12 -3.56 16.18
CA ASN A 142 6.11 -2.86 15.37
C ASN A 142 5.98 -1.34 15.45
N LEU A 143 4.76 -0.81 15.58
CA LEU A 143 4.54 0.63 15.82
C LEU A 143 5.14 1.07 17.16
N LYS A 144 5.02 0.27 18.23
CA LYS A 144 5.66 0.56 19.53
C LYS A 144 7.18 0.68 19.39
N GLU A 145 7.81 -0.24 18.67
CA GLU A 145 9.27 -0.16 18.40
C GLU A 145 9.62 1.10 17.61
N ALA A 146 8.87 1.40 16.53
CA ALA A 146 9.11 2.59 15.72
C ALA A 146 8.98 3.90 16.52
N ILE A 147 8.02 3.97 17.44
CA ILE A 147 7.84 5.10 18.37
C ILE A 147 9.02 5.21 19.33
N LYS A 148 9.45 4.09 19.93
CA LYS A 148 10.62 4.04 20.81
C LYS A 148 11.87 4.53 20.08
N ASP A 149 12.13 4.04 18.87
CA ASP A 149 13.28 4.44 18.07
C ASP A 149 13.25 5.93 17.71
N LYS A 150 12.07 6.46 17.38
CA LYS A 150 11.86 7.88 17.09
C LYS A 150 12.14 8.77 18.29
N MET A 151 11.69 8.33 19.48
CA MET A 151 11.79 9.05 20.75
C MET A 151 12.79 8.37 21.69
N LYS A 152 13.94 7.94 21.15
CA LYS A 152 14.90 7.07 21.84
C LYS A 152 15.36 7.57 23.19
N TYR A 153 15.49 8.88 23.40
CA TYR A 153 15.92 9.45 24.67
C TYR A 153 14.79 9.45 25.70
N THR A 154 13.57 9.78 25.27
CA THR A 154 12.37 9.73 26.12
C THR A 154 12.09 8.31 26.61
N PHE A 155 12.33 7.31 25.75
CA PHE A 155 12.03 5.90 26.04
C PHE A 155 13.28 5.02 26.23
N GLN A 156 14.45 5.61 26.56
CA GLN A 156 15.73 4.88 26.60
C GLN A 156 15.75 3.73 27.62
N HIS A 157 14.94 3.82 28.67
CA HIS A 157 14.82 2.81 29.74
C HIS A 157 13.47 2.09 29.75
N VAL A 158 12.68 2.24 28.67
CA VAL A 158 11.35 1.64 28.55
C VAL A 158 11.40 0.60 27.44
N ASP A 159 11.02 -0.64 27.73
CA ASP A 159 10.79 -1.63 26.68
C ASP A 159 9.59 -1.22 25.83
N ALA A 160 9.72 -1.30 24.50
CA ALA A 160 8.66 -0.85 23.60
C ALA A 160 7.35 -1.60 23.87
N GLY A 161 7.42 -2.89 24.26
CA GLY A 161 6.26 -3.70 24.65
C GLY A 161 5.44 -3.09 25.80
N ASN A 162 6.07 -2.32 26.69
CA ASN A 162 5.43 -1.68 27.83
C ASN A 162 4.77 -0.33 27.49
N LEU A 163 4.92 0.16 26.26
CA LEU A 163 4.21 1.37 25.82
C LEU A 163 2.72 1.04 25.63
N ALA A 164 1.86 1.84 26.24
CA ALA A 164 0.42 1.82 26.00
C ALA A 164 0.09 2.78 24.86
N LEU A 165 -0.66 2.31 23.86
CA LEU A 165 -1.05 3.08 22.68
C LEU A 165 -2.57 3.13 22.56
N TRP A 166 -3.11 4.33 22.32
CA TRP A 166 -4.51 4.54 21.94
C TRP A 166 -4.58 5.10 20.53
N LYS A 167 -5.51 4.59 19.71
CA LYS A 167 -5.90 5.22 18.44
C LYS A 167 -6.93 6.31 18.74
N ILE A 168 -6.63 7.53 18.31
CA ILE A 168 -7.55 8.68 18.39
C ILE A 168 -7.66 9.35 17.02
N SER A 169 -8.59 10.30 16.91
CA SER A 169 -8.73 11.14 15.71
C SER A 169 -9.14 12.55 16.11
N PHE A 170 -8.19 13.31 16.64
CA PHE A 170 -8.41 14.71 17.02
C PHE A 170 -7.71 15.65 16.04
N PRO A 171 -8.39 16.67 15.50
CA PRO A 171 -7.75 17.62 14.61
C PRO A 171 -6.66 18.40 15.36
N VAL A 172 -5.49 18.58 14.75
CA VAL A 172 -4.40 19.37 15.35
C VAL A 172 -4.70 20.85 15.18
N THR A 173 -5.52 21.37 16.10
CA THR A 173 -5.95 22.77 16.19
C THR A 173 -5.62 23.32 17.58
N GLY A 174 -5.93 24.61 17.82
CA GLY A 174 -5.77 25.20 19.15
C GLY A 174 -6.62 24.57 20.26
N SER A 175 -7.64 23.76 19.93
CA SER A 175 -8.47 23.06 20.93
C SER A 175 -7.91 21.70 21.36
N LEU A 176 -6.88 21.19 20.69
CA LEU A 176 -6.40 19.81 20.87
C LEU A 176 -6.07 19.48 22.33
N GLN A 177 -5.47 20.42 23.08
CA GLN A 177 -5.15 20.20 24.49
C GLN A 177 -6.40 20.02 25.35
N GLU A 178 -7.47 20.79 25.08
CA GLU A 178 -8.74 20.61 25.78
C GLU A 178 -9.39 19.28 25.42
N ASP A 179 -9.36 18.90 24.14
CA ASP A 179 -9.93 17.64 23.65
C ASP A 179 -9.26 16.43 24.32
N LEU A 180 -7.92 16.45 24.43
CA LEU A 180 -7.15 15.44 25.15
C LEU A 180 -7.48 15.40 26.65
N SER A 181 -7.72 16.55 27.28
CA SER A 181 -8.05 16.61 28.71
C SER A 181 -9.45 16.08 29.06
N LYS A 182 -10.37 16.12 28.09
CA LYS A 182 -11.76 15.65 28.23
C LYS A 182 -11.92 14.19 27.82
N HIS A 183 -10.95 13.64 27.11
CA HIS A 183 -10.98 12.25 26.65
C HIS A 183 -10.58 11.31 27.78
N ASP A 184 -11.39 10.28 27.99
CA ASP A 184 -11.14 9.24 28.99
C ASP A 184 -10.33 8.10 28.35
N PHE A 185 -9.06 7.98 28.72
CA PHE A 185 -8.17 6.95 28.18
C PHE A 185 -8.31 5.67 29.01
N VAL A 186 -9.26 4.83 28.63
CA VAL A 186 -9.55 3.54 29.30
C VAL A 186 -8.69 2.41 28.74
N ASP A 187 -8.43 1.39 29.56
CA ASP A 187 -7.52 0.29 29.20
C ASP A 187 -8.12 -0.64 28.13
N GLU A 188 -9.45 -0.71 28.02
CA GLU A 188 -10.17 -1.51 27.02
C GLU A 188 -9.98 -1.00 25.59
N GLU A 189 -9.59 0.26 25.42
CA GLU A 189 -9.31 0.90 24.12
C GLU A 189 -7.83 0.79 23.70
N LEU A 190 -7.02 0.09 24.49
CA LEU A 190 -5.61 -0.12 24.16
C LEU A 190 -5.46 -0.95 22.89
N LEU A 191 -4.59 -0.48 22.01
CA LEU A 191 -4.25 -1.20 20.80
C LEU A 191 -3.50 -2.49 21.14
N SER A 192 -4.01 -3.60 20.62
CA SER A 192 -3.43 -4.92 20.81
C SER A 192 -2.12 -5.04 20.01
N PRO A 193 -1.00 -5.49 20.60
CA PRO A 193 0.30 -5.53 19.92
C PRO A 193 0.34 -6.47 18.71
N VAL A 194 -0.61 -7.41 18.60
CA VAL A 194 -0.68 -8.38 17.49
C VAL A 194 -1.57 -7.91 16.34
N GLU A 195 -2.31 -6.82 16.51
CA GLU A 195 -3.21 -6.30 15.48
C GLU A 195 -2.40 -5.66 14.35
N GLU A 196 -2.80 -5.92 13.09
CA GLU A 196 -2.18 -5.29 11.92
C GLU A 196 -2.69 -3.84 11.77
N LEU A 197 -1.81 -2.95 11.35
CA LEU A 197 -2.16 -1.53 11.20
C LEU A 197 -3.19 -1.30 10.08
N SER A 198 -3.29 -2.19 9.11
CA SER A 198 -4.36 -2.17 8.10
C SER A 198 -5.74 -2.40 8.70
N ASP A 199 -5.85 -3.18 9.77
CA ASP A 199 -7.12 -3.43 10.45
C ASP A 199 -7.46 -2.23 11.36
N VAL A 200 -6.46 -1.78 12.14
CA VAL A 200 -6.57 -0.60 13.02
C VAL A 200 -6.94 0.66 12.22
N PHE A 201 -6.36 0.85 11.03
CA PHE A 201 -6.55 2.01 10.15
C PHE A 201 -7.23 1.64 8.83
N SER A 202 -8.32 0.88 8.94
CA SER A 202 -9.13 0.43 7.80
C SER A 202 -9.90 1.56 7.09
N GLU A 203 -10.20 2.66 7.79
CA GLU A 203 -10.82 3.85 7.21
C GLU A 203 -9.78 4.84 6.62
N PRO A 204 -10.17 5.68 5.64
CA PRO A 204 -9.28 6.69 5.09
C PRO A 204 -8.65 7.57 6.18
N HIS A 205 -7.33 7.55 6.24
CA HIS A 205 -6.54 8.31 7.21
C HIS A 205 -6.75 9.81 7.00
N VAL A 206 -7.17 10.52 8.06
CA VAL A 206 -7.44 11.96 8.00
C VAL A 206 -6.16 12.73 8.29
N GLN A 207 -5.66 13.46 7.30
CA GLN A 207 -4.46 14.28 7.47
C GLN A 207 -4.66 15.38 8.51
N LYS A 208 -3.55 15.79 9.17
CA LYS A 208 -3.52 16.86 10.19
C LYS A 208 -4.33 16.55 11.47
N HIS A 209 -4.62 15.27 11.73
CA HIS A 209 -5.12 14.82 13.02
C HIS A 209 -3.97 14.28 13.87
N LEU A 210 -4.16 14.24 15.19
CA LEU A 210 -3.40 13.40 16.09
C LEU A 210 -4.01 12.00 16.03
N HIS A 211 -3.18 10.99 15.83
CA HIS A 211 -3.64 9.62 15.58
C HIS A 211 -3.33 8.66 16.71
N ILE A 212 -2.20 8.87 17.40
CA ILE A 212 -1.76 7.98 18.47
C ILE A 212 -1.39 8.80 19.70
N VAL A 213 -1.91 8.39 20.85
CA VAL A 213 -1.39 8.81 22.16
C VAL A 213 -0.57 7.66 22.74
N VAL A 214 0.64 7.98 23.20
CA VAL A 214 1.61 7.04 23.76
C VAL A 214 1.75 7.30 25.25
N LYS A 215 1.50 6.32 26.11
CA LYS A 215 1.79 6.43 27.55
C LYS A 215 2.90 5.44 27.93
N PRO A 216 4.02 5.90 28.49
CA PRO A 216 5.01 5.00 29.08
C PRO A 216 4.42 4.30 30.32
N PRO A 217 4.98 3.16 30.75
CA PRO A 217 4.53 2.52 31.98
C PRO A 217 4.72 3.47 33.18
N PRO A 218 3.94 3.30 34.27
CA PRO A 218 4.18 4.01 35.51
C PRO A 218 5.64 3.77 35.94
N VAL A 219 6.32 4.82 36.40
CA VAL A 219 7.67 4.68 36.96
C VAL A 219 7.54 3.83 38.22
N GLY A 220 7.87 2.55 38.13
CA GLY A 220 7.99 1.68 39.29
C GLY A 220 9.24 2.06 40.07
N GLU A 221 9.07 2.44 41.34
CA GLU A 221 10.12 2.37 42.34
C GLU A 221 10.77 0.98 42.25
N CYS A 222 12.09 0.93 42.07
CA CYS A 222 12.83 -0.32 42.14
C CYS A 222 12.52 -1.01 43.48
N GLY A 223 11.79 -2.12 43.43
CA GLY A 223 11.67 -3.08 44.52
C GLY A 223 12.70 -4.18 44.38
#